data_AF-A0A1Y1YW04-F1
#
_entry.id   AF-A0A1Y1YW04-F1
#
_cell.length_a   1.000
_cell.length_b   1.000
_cell.length_c   1.000
_cell.angle_alpha   90.00
_cell.angle_beta   90.00
_cell.angle_gamma   90.00
#
_symmetry.space_group_name_H-M   'P 1'
#
loop_
_entity.id
_entity.type
_entity.pdbx_description
1 polymer ?
#
loop_
_entity_poly.entity_id
_entity_poly.type
_entity_poly.pdbx_seq_one_letter_code
_entity_poly.pdbx_strand_id
1 'polypeptide(L)'
;MDKLDKTLPDFSLSLALVDALPVIFFFLSSLSIAKELKKIHSLGGLLFNIGGILAYLGGFFQVLWKLIIALFNKNIYIFHSQIKYLLPLGFIFIIISLIVSHSTINWKKLITKLLSMPCLIFVVIIMFCNLLMISFLFTMNQLNTKSHWKEECVNVIFQGSFLICTHIASKNEINRKENKQK
;
A
#
# COMPACT_ATOMS: atom_id res chain seq x y z
N MET A 1 -13.13 -39.95 10.70
CA MET A 1 -12.80 -38.57 11.08
C MET A 1 -11.34 -38.36 10.70
N ASP A 2 -11.11 -37.90 9.47
CA ASP A 2 -9.77 -37.73 8.93
C ASP A 2 -9.00 -36.67 9.71
N LYS A 3 -7.78 -37.05 10.09
CA LYS A 3 -6.73 -36.18 10.59
C LYS A 3 -6.40 -35.14 9.52
N LEU A 4 -7.15 -34.04 9.53
CA LEU A 4 -6.73 -32.82 8.88
C LEU A 4 -5.65 -32.20 9.78
N ASP A 5 -4.46 -32.79 9.74
CA ASP A 5 -3.22 -32.17 10.18
C ASP A 5 -2.97 -31.01 9.21
N LYS A 6 -3.77 -29.94 9.36
CA LYS A 6 -3.50 -28.64 8.75
C LYS A 6 -2.28 -28.12 9.50
N THR A 7 -1.10 -28.58 9.10
CA THR A 7 0.17 -27.94 9.46
C THR A 7 -0.03 -26.44 9.27
N LEU A 8 -0.10 -25.72 10.37
CA LEU A 8 -0.28 -24.27 10.34
C LEU A 8 0.85 -23.69 9.48
N PRO A 9 0.57 -22.72 8.61
CA PRO A 9 1.64 -22.07 7.86
C PRO A 9 2.66 -21.53 8.87
N ASP A 10 3.92 -21.89 8.67
CA ASP A 10 5.03 -21.59 9.57
C ASP A 10 5.43 -20.11 9.44
N PHE A 11 4.54 -19.24 9.91
CA PHE A 11 4.72 -17.80 9.91
C PHE A 11 5.63 -17.41 11.06
N SER A 12 6.85 -17.00 10.73
CA SER A 12 7.77 -16.42 11.71
C SER A 12 7.25 -15.06 12.20
N LEU A 13 7.42 -14.78 13.50
CA LEU A 13 7.14 -13.47 14.09
C LEU A 13 7.81 -12.32 13.31
N SER A 14 9.04 -12.54 12.84
CA SER A 14 9.79 -11.57 12.03
C SER A 14 9.11 -11.26 10.69
N LEU A 15 8.47 -12.26 10.08
CA LEU A 15 7.76 -12.09 8.81
C LEU A 15 6.49 -11.23 8.99
N ALA A 16 5.76 -11.43 10.09
CA ALA A 16 4.59 -10.59 10.43
C ALA A 16 4.98 -9.13 10.70
N LEU A 17 6.13 -8.89 11.36
CA LEU A 17 6.64 -7.54 11.60
C LEU A 17 7.08 -6.84 10.30
N VAL A 18 7.70 -7.58 9.39
CA VAL A 18 8.11 -7.04 8.09
C VAL A 18 6.88 -6.67 7.23
N ASP A 19 5.81 -7.46 7.29
CA ASP A 19 4.52 -7.16 6.62
C ASP A 19 3.79 -5.93 7.23
N ALA A 20 4.12 -5.53 8.46
CA ALA A 20 3.59 -4.29 9.03
C ALA A 20 4.12 -3.03 8.32
N LEU A 21 5.36 -3.09 7.80
CA LEU A 21 6.03 -1.93 7.19
C LEU A 21 5.31 -1.44 5.92
N PRO A 22 4.97 -2.29 4.93
CA PRO A 22 4.19 -1.89 3.76
C PRO A 22 2.86 -1.22 4.13
N VAL A 23 2.16 -1.73 5.14
CA VAL A 23 0.87 -1.18 5.60
C VAL A 23 1.03 0.24 6.15
N ILE A 24 2.06 0.46 6.97
CA ILE A 24 2.36 1.80 7.52
C ILE A 24 2.76 2.76 6.40
N PHE A 25 3.64 2.34 5.49
CA PHE A 25 4.09 3.16 4.37
C PHE A 25 2.94 3.54 3.43
N PHE A 26 2.07 2.59 3.12
CA PHE A 26 0.87 2.85 2.33
C PHE A 26 -0.03 3.88 3.01
N PHE A 27 -0.28 3.74 4.32
CA PHE A 27 -1.13 4.68 5.06
C PHE A 27 -0.59 6.11 5.05
N LEU A 28 0.71 6.28 5.29
CA LEU A 28 1.36 7.61 5.24
C LEU A 28 1.32 8.22 3.83
N SER A 29 1.52 7.40 2.80
CA SER A 29 1.42 7.81 1.40
C SER A 29 -0.01 8.24 1.07
N SER A 30 -0.98 7.45 1.51
CA SER A 30 -2.40 7.68 1.30
C SER A 30 -2.86 9.00 1.93
N LEU A 31 -2.48 9.27 3.18
CA LEU A 31 -2.78 10.54 3.84
C LEU A 31 -2.17 11.74 3.12
N SER A 32 -0.95 11.60 2.59
CA SER A 32 -0.27 12.65 1.84
C SER A 32 -1.01 12.97 0.54
N ILE A 33 -1.42 11.93 -0.21
CA ILE A 33 -2.20 12.10 -1.45
C ILE A 33 -3.60 12.65 -1.14
N ALA A 34 -4.28 12.15 -0.10
CA ALA A 34 -5.61 12.62 0.30
C ALA A 34 -5.61 14.13 0.61
N LYS A 35 -4.58 14.61 1.32
CA LYS A 35 -4.40 16.04 1.63
C LYS A 35 -4.24 16.88 0.37
N GLU A 36 -3.41 16.45 -0.59
CA GLU A 36 -3.24 17.17 -1.85
C GLU A 36 -4.51 17.13 -2.71
N LEU A 37 -5.17 15.98 -2.78
CA LEU A 37 -6.40 15.82 -3.56
C LEU A 37 -7.54 16.66 -2.97
N LYS A 38 -7.66 16.74 -1.64
CA LYS A 38 -8.67 17.57 -0.96
C LYS A 38 -8.51 19.06 -1.26
N LYS A 39 -7.29 19.56 -1.53
CA LYS A 39 -7.05 20.95 -1.94
C LYS A 39 -7.62 21.27 -3.32
N ILE A 40 -7.70 20.27 -4.20
CA ILE A 40 -8.14 20.41 -5.59
C ILE A 40 -9.63 20.07 -5.73
N HIS A 41 -10.06 18.97 -5.08
CA HIS A 41 -11.41 18.46 -5.15
C HIS A 41 -11.84 17.87 -3.79
N SER A 42 -12.74 18.56 -3.08
CA SER A 42 -13.11 18.23 -1.69
C SER A 42 -13.72 16.83 -1.55
N LEU A 43 -14.69 16.49 -2.41
CA LEU A 43 -15.34 15.17 -2.42
C LEU A 43 -14.33 14.07 -2.78
N GLY A 44 -13.49 14.32 -3.76
CA GLY A 44 -12.42 13.41 -4.18
C GLY A 44 -11.46 13.08 -3.05
N GLY A 45 -10.91 14.12 -2.40
CA GLY A 45 -10.04 13.96 -1.25
C GLY A 45 -10.70 13.22 -0.08
N LEU A 46 -12.00 13.43 0.16
CA LEU A 46 -12.75 12.70 1.18
C LEU A 46 -12.86 11.20 0.85
N LEU A 47 -13.28 10.85 -0.37
CA LEU A 47 -13.38 9.46 -0.81
C LEU A 47 -12.01 8.76 -0.78
N PHE A 48 -10.94 9.47 -1.17
CA PHE A 48 -9.58 8.93 -1.10
C PHE A 48 -9.18 8.64 0.35
N ASN A 49 -9.47 9.56 1.27
CA ASN A 49 -9.15 9.38 2.68
C ASN A 49 -9.91 8.21 3.29
N ILE A 50 -11.21 8.08 3.00
CA ILE A 50 -12.03 6.94 3.45
C ILE A 50 -11.47 5.63 2.87
N GLY A 51 -11.19 5.58 1.56
CA GLY A 51 -10.61 4.40 0.92
C GLY A 51 -9.24 4.03 1.49
N GLY A 52 -8.40 5.03 1.78
CA GLY A 52 -7.12 4.88 2.44
C GLY A 52 -7.22 4.28 3.84
N ILE A 53 -8.15 4.79 4.66
CA ILE A 53 -8.41 4.26 6.01
C ILE A 53 -8.92 2.82 5.94
N LEU A 54 -9.86 2.51 5.04
CA LEU A 54 -10.37 1.15 4.86
C LEU A 54 -9.27 0.18 4.43
N ALA A 55 -8.46 0.56 3.46
CA ALA A 55 -7.33 -0.25 3.00
C ALA A 55 -6.28 -0.44 4.10
N TYR A 56 -5.96 0.61 4.88
CA TYR A 56 -5.09 0.51 6.04
C TYR A 56 -5.63 -0.46 7.10
N LEU A 57 -6.92 -0.34 7.46
CA LEU A 57 -7.54 -1.27 8.42
C LEU A 57 -7.48 -2.71 7.91
N GLY A 58 -7.75 -2.93 6.62
CA GLY A 58 -7.61 -4.25 6.00
C GLY A 58 -6.20 -4.83 6.16
N GLY A 59 -5.17 -4.06 5.81
CA GLY A 59 -3.76 -4.48 5.96
C GLY A 59 -3.35 -4.66 7.42
N PHE A 60 -3.76 -3.74 8.30
CA PHE A 60 -3.44 -3.79 9.72
C PHE A 60 -4.02 -5.05 10.38
N PHE A 61 -5.27 -5.38 10.08
CA PHE A 61 -5.89 -6.58 10.61
C PHE A 61 -5.30 -7.87 10.01
N GLN A 62 -4.85 -7.83 8.75
CA GLN A 62 -4.11 -8.95 8.15
C GLN A 62 -2.77 -9.21 8.86
N VAL A 63 -2.03 -8.15 9.18
CA VAL A 63 -0.79 -8.22 9.98
C VAL A 63 -1.06 -8.73 11.39
N LEU A 64 -2.12 -8.22 12.06
CA LEU A 64 -2.53 -8.71 13.39
C LEU A 64 -2.87 -10.19 13.39
N TRP A 65 -3.55 -10.67 12.35
CA TRP A 65 -3.87 -12.09 12.21
C TRP A 65 -2.60 -12.95 12.06
N LYS A 66 -1.63 -12.51 11.24
CA LYS A 66 -0.30 -13.17 11.13
C LYS A 66 0.43 -13.19 12.49
N LEU A 67 0.36 -12.08 13.24
CA LEU A 67 0.97 -11.97 14.57
C LEU A 67 0.33 -12.95 15.59
N ILE A 68 -1.00 -13.08 15.59
CA ILE A 68 -1.72 -14.01 16.47
C ILE A 68 -1.33 -15.45 16.17
N ILE A 69 -1.23 -15.83 14.89
CA ILE A 69 -0.79 -17.18 14.50
C ILE A 69 0.64 -17.43 15.00
N ALA A 70 1.55 -16.49 14.77
CA ALA A 70 2.96 -16.62 15.17
C ALA A 70 3.15 -16.70 16.69
N LEU A 71 2.34 -16.00 17.49
CA LEU A 71 2.49 -15.96 18.95
C LEU A 71 1.74 -17.08 19.68
N PHE A 72 0.55 -17.45 19.19
CA PHE A 72 -0.35 -18.35 19.92
C PHE A 72 -0.57 -19.70 19.23
N ASN A 73 -0.01 -19.93 18.03
CA ASN A 73 -0.25 -21.12 17.22
C ASN A 73 -1.75 -21.48 17.09
N LYS A 74 -2.62 -20.46 17.12
CA LYS A 74 -4.08 -20.60 17.00
C LYS A 74 -4.56 -19.89 15.75
N ASN A 75 -5.16 -20.65 14.83
CA ASN A 75 -5.80 -20.07 13.64
C ASN A 75 -7.25 -19.69 13.95
N ILE A 76 -7.49 -18.39 14.18
CA ILE A 76 -8.84 -17.85 14.30
C ILE A 76 -9.36 -17.54 12.89
N TYR A 77 -9.93 -18.54 12.22
CA TYR A 77 -10.37 -18.47 10.83
C TYR A 77 -11.43 -17.38 10.55
N ILE A 78 -12.24 -17.05 11.56
CA ILE A 78 -13.32 -16.05 11.46
C ILE A 78 -12.77 -14.65 11.21
N PHE A 79 -11.58 -14.32 11.74
CA PHE A 79 -10.94 -13.03 11.51
C PHE A 79 -10.53 -12.90 10.03
N HIS A 80 -9.79 -13.89 9.53
CA HIS A 80 -9.24 -13.87 8.17
C HIS A 80 -10.31 -13.73 7.06
N SER A 81 -11.47 -14.37 7.22
CA SER A 81 -12.51 -14.39 6.17
C SER A 81 -13.17 -13.03 5.93
N GLN A 82 -13.42 -12.25 6.99
CA GLN A 82 -14.11 -10.95 6.88
C GLN A 82 -13.17 -9.82 6.45
N ILE A 83 -11.92 -9.86 6.91
CA ILE A 83 -10.90 -8.84 6.62
C ILE A 83 -10.47 -8.85 5.14
N LYS A 84 -10.59 -10.01 4.47
CA LYS A 84 -10.25 -10.19 3.05
C LYS A 84 -10.96 -9.20 2.12
N TYR A 85 -12.17 -8.75 2.47
CA TYR A 85 -12.95 -7.84 1.63
C TYR A 85 -12.69 -6.37 1.93
N LEU A 86 -12.15 -6.04 3.10
CA LEU A 86 -11.96 -4.66 3.54
C LEU A 86 -10.86 -3.95 2.73
N LEU A 87 -9.77 -4.66 2.44
CA LEU A 87 -8.66 -4.15 1.64
C LEU A 87 -9.08 -3.85 0.19
N PRO A 88 -9.68 -4.78 -0.59
CA PRO A 88 -10.22 -4.49 -1.92
C PRO A 88 -11.25 -3.36 -1.92
N LEU A 89 -12.12 -3.31 -0.91
CA LEU A 89 -13.11 -2.24 -0.78
C LEU A 89 -12.45 -0.87 -0.64
N GLY A 90 -11.41 -0.75 0.18
CA GLY A 90 -10.63 0.48 0.30
C GLY A 90 -10.02 0.94 -1.04
N PHE A 91 -9.47 -0.01 -1.82
CA PHE A 91 -8.95 0.30 -3.16
C PHE A 91 -10.04 0.73 -4.14
N ILE A 92 -11.25 0.17 -4.06
CA ILE A 92 -12.39 0.62 -4.88
C ILE A 92 -12.70 2.10 -4.60
N PHE A 93 -12.75 2.52 -3.33
CA PHE A 93 -12.97 3.92 -2.97
C PHE A 93 -11.86 4.84 -3.48
N ILE A 94 -10.59 4.39 -3.43
CA ILE A 94 -9.45 5.12 -4.00
C ILE A 94 -9.63 5.29 -5.51
N ILE A 95 -10.04 4.25 -6.23
CA ILE A 95 -10.27 4.31 -7.68
C ILE A 95 -11.43 5.27 -8.01
N ILE A 96 -12.56 5.15 -7.30
CA ILE A 96 -13.72 6.05 -7.48
C ILE A 96 -13.31 7.51 -7.23
N SER A 97 -12.53 7.77 -6.19
CA SER A 97 -12.00 9.10 -5.90
C SER A 97 -11.19 9.68 -7.07
N LEU A 98 -10.31 8.88 -7.68
CA LEU A 98 -9.50 9.29 -8.82
C LEU A 98 -10.35 9.54 -10.07
N ILE A 99 -11.37 8.71 -10.32
CA ILE A 99 -12.32 8.90 -11.44
C ILE A 99 -13.09 10.20 -11.27
N VAL A 100 -13.68 10.42 -10.08
CA VAL A 100 -14.46 11.63 -9.77
C VAL A 100 -13.61 12.89 -9.86
N SER A 101 -12.33 12.81 -9.47
CA SER A 101 -11.42 13.96 -9.47
C SER A 101 -10.65 14.13 -10.78
N HIS A 102 -10.81 13.23 -11.75
CA HIS A 102 -9.97 13.15 -12.95
C HIS A 102 -9.87 14.47 -13.73
N SER A 103 -10.99 15.18 -13.90
CA SER A 103 -11.06 16.45 -14.63
C SER A 103 -10.38 17.60 -13.90
N THR A 104 -10.26 17.52 -12.58
CA THR A 104 -9.64 18.56 -11.73
C THR A 104 -8.14 18.39 -11.58
N ILE A 105 -7.63 17.17 -11.80
CA ILE A 105 -6.21 16.84 -11.66
C ILE A 105 -5.45 17.38 -12.89
N ASN A 106 -4.45 18.22 -12.64
CA ASN A 106 -3.52 18.64 -13.69
C ASN A 106 -2.49 17.53 -13.97
N TRP A 107 -2.88 16.58 -14.82
CA TRP A 107 -2.07 15.40 -15.18
C TRP A 107 -0.71 15.75 -15.76
N LYS A 108 -0.63 16.80 -16.58
CA LYS A 108 0.65 17.27 -17.13
C LYS A 108 1.61 17.64 -16.01
N LYS A 109 1.15 18.45 -15.05
CA LYS A 109 1.96 18.87 -13.89
C LYS A 109 2.36 17.68 -13.03
N LEU A 110 1.45 16.72 -12.81
CA LEU A 110 1.73 15.51 -12.04
C LEU A 110 2.81 14.66 -12.73
N ILE A 111 2.67 14.37 -14.02
CA ILE A 111 3.62 13.56 -14.79
C ILE A 111 4.99 14.25 -14.84
N THR A 112 5.05 15.56 -15.09
CA THR A 112 6.32 16.30 -15.07
C THR A 112 7.01 16.22 -13.71
N LYS A 113 6.25 16.24 -12.60
CA LYS A 113 6.85 16.03 -11.27
C LYS A 113 7.37 14.62 -11.07
N LEU A 114 6.60 13.61 -11.48
CA LEU A 114 7.00 12.21 -11.35
C LEU A 114 8.24 11.89 -12.20
N LEU A 115 8.37 12.51 -13.37
CA LEU A 115 9.53 12.38 -14.26
C LEU A 115 10.71 13.30 -13.88
N SER A 116 10.53 14.21 -12.91
CA SER A 116 11.62 15.06 -12.44
C SER A 116 12.49 14.33 -11.41
N MET A 117 13.80 14.61 -11.41
CA MET A 117 14.68 14.12 -10.36
C MET A 117 14.37 14.81 -9.02
N PRO A 118 14.38 14.09 -7.88
CA PRO A 118 14.76 12.69 -7.71
C PRO A 118 13.58 11.67 -7.83
N CYS A 119 12.35 12.11 -8.06
CA CYS A 119 11.16 11.22 -8.13
C CYS A 119 11.30 10.11 -9.17
N LEU A 120 11.91 10.40 -10.33
CA LEU A 120 12.05 9.44 -11.43
C LEU A 120 12.71 8.12 -10.99
N ILE A 121 13.71 8.19 -10.11
CA ILE A 121 14.41 7.00 -9.60
C ILE A 121 13.43 6.09 -8.86
N PHE A 122 12.62 6.67 -7.96
CA PHE A 122 11.63 5.92 -7.19
C PHE A 122 10.50 5.39 -8.07
N VAL A 123 10.07 6.14 -9.09
CA VAL A 123 9.08 5.67 -10.06
C VAL A 123 9.57 4.42 -10.79
N VAL A 124 10.83 4.39 -11.22
CA VAL A 124 11.42 3.21 -11.87
C VAL A 124 11.47 2.01 -10.91
N ILE A 125 11.85 2.24 -9.65
CA ILE A 125 11.84 1.18 -8.62
C ILE A 125 10.42 0.64 -8.39
N ILE A 126 9.43 1.52 -8.28
CA ILE A 126 8.01 1.16 -8.11
C ILE A 126 7.52 0.30 -9.28
N MET A 127 7.82 0.69 -10.52
CA MET A 127 7.44 -0.08 -11.70
C MET A 127 8.10 -1.46 -11.71
N PHE A 128 9.40 -1.52 -11.40
CA PHE A 128 10.13 -2.78 -11.34
C PHE A 128 9.59 -3.72 -10.25
N CYS A 129 9.31 -3.21 -9.04
CA CYS A 129 8.75 -4.00 -7.95
C CYS A 129 7.34 -4.51 -8.28
N ASN A 130 6.50 -3.71 -8.94
CA ASN A 130 5.18 -4.16 -9.40
C ASN A 130 5.29 -5.32 -10.39
N LEU A 131 6.21 -5.26 -11.36
CA LEU A 131 6.44 -6.35 -12.30
C LEU A 131 6.88 -7.63 -11.58
N LEU A 132 7.79 -7.52 -10.61
CA LEU A 132 8.22 -8.65 -9.79
C LEU A 132 7.05 -9.26 -9.00
N MET A 133 6.21 -8.43 -8.36
CA MET A 133 5.03 -8.90 -7.62
C MET A 133 4.04 -9.64 -8.53
N ILE A 134 3.81 -9.15 -9.74
CA ILE A 134 2.99 -9.85 -10.75
C ILE A 134 3.63 -11.17 -11.15
N SER A 135 4.95 -11.22 -11.39
CA SER A 135 5.64 -12.47 -11.70
C SER A 135 5.57 -13.49 -10.56
N PHE A 136 5.67 -13.04 -9.31
CA PHE A 136 5.56 -13.92 -8.13
C PHE A 136 4.17 -14.54 -8.02
N LEU A 137 3.11 -13.80 -8.33
CA LEU A 137 1.74 -14.33 -8.36
C LEU A 137 1.59 -15.56 -9.26
N PHE A 138 2.32 -15.62 -10.38
CA PHE A 138 2.25 -16.75 -11.32
C PHE A 138 3.32 -17.83 -11.08
N THR A 139 4.39 -17.52 -10.35
CA THR A 139 5.57 -18.40 -10.26
C THR A 139 5.77 -19.01 -8.87
N MET A 140 5.33 -18.33 -7.80
CA MET A 140 5.65 -18.70 -6.42
C MET A 140 4.54 -19.57 -5.78
N ASN A 141 4.95 -20.69 -5.18
CA ASN A 141 4.08 -21.46 -4.31
C ASN A 141 3.92 -20.77 -2.95
N GLN A 142 2.70 -20.34 -2.62
CA GLN A 142 2.34 -19.67 -1.37
C GLN A 142 2.43 -20.57 -0.12
N LEU A 143 2.80 -21.84 -0.27
CA LEU A 143 3.01 -22.76 0.85
C LEU A 143 4.45 -22.74 1.37
N ASN A 144 5.37 -22.06 0.67
CA ASN A 144 6.78 -22.01 1.04
C ASN A 144 7.15 -20.69 1.74
N THR A 145 7.65 -20.77 2.98
CA THR A 145 8.04 -19.61 3.80
C THR A 145 9.06 -18.70 3.11
N LYS A 146 9.97 -19.27 2.29
CA LYS A 146 10.97 -18.47 1.54
C LYS A 146 10.33 -17.58 0.48
N SER A 147 9.22 -18.03 -0.12
CA SER A 147 8.49 -17.25 -1.13
C SER A 147 7.79 -16.05 -0.48
N HIS A 148 7.15 -16.26 0.67
CA HIS A 148 6.54 -15.18 1.46
C HIS A 148 7.55 -14.10 1.82
N TRP A 149 8.74 -14.48 2.31
CA TRP A 149 9.79 -13.52 2.62
C TRP A 149 10.21 -12.67 1.41
N LYS A 150 10.26 -13.25 0.21
CA LYS A 150 10.58 -12.49 -1.02
C LYS A 150 9.47 -11.51 -1.38
N GLU A 151 8.22 -11.94 -1.33
CA GLU A 151 7.06 -11.10 -1.59
C GLU A 151 7.01 -9.92 -0.62
N GLU A 152 7.18 -10.17 0.68
CA GLU A 152 7.16 -9.11 1.69
C GLU A 152 8.33 -8.12 1.54
N CYS A 153 9.55 -8.61 1.28
CA CYS A 153 10.70 -7.72 1.04
C CYS A 153 10.48 -6.82 -0.18
N VAL A 154 9.95 -7.36 -1.29
CA VAL A 154 9.64 -6.56 -2.48
C VAL A 154 8.51 -5.56 -2.18
N ASN A 155 7.50 -5.96 -1.41
CA ASN A 155 6.40 -5.09 -1.00
C ASN A 155 6.88 -3.93 -0.09
N VAL A 156 7.83 -4.18 0.80
CA VAL A 156 8.49 -3.13 1.62
C VAL A 156 9.21 -2.11 0.74
N ILE A 157 10.00 -2.58 -0.24
CA ILE A 157 10.74 -1.70 -1.16
C ILE A 157 9.74 -0.91 -2.02
N PHE A 158 8.68 -1.56 -2.51
CA PHE A 158 7.61 -0.94 -3.28
C PHE A 158 6.92 0.19 -2.51
N GLN A 159 6.33 -0.11 -1.35
CA GLN A 159 5.58 0.88 -0.57
C GLN A 159 6.50 1.96 0.02
N GLY A 160 7.73 1.60 0.40
CA GLY A 160 8.73 2.57 0.86
C GLY A 160 9.12 3.56 -0.24
N SER A 161 9.36 3.07 -1.46
CA SER A 161 9.65 3.92 -2.62
C SER A 161 8.45 4.79 -2.99
N PHE A 162 7.23 4.25 -2.90
CA PHE A 162 6.00 5.00 -3.11
C PHE A 162 5.83 6.14 -2.09
N LEU A 163 6.10 5.88 -0.81
CA LEU A 163 6.07 6.90 0.24
C LEU A 163 7.08 8.03 -0.02
N ILE A 164 8.33 7.68 -0.35
CA ILE A 164 9.37 8.67 -0.60
C ILE A 164 8.99 9.51 -1.84
N CYS A 165 8.56 8.87 -2.92
CA CYS A 165 8.13 9.54 -4.14
C CYS A 165 6.97 10.51 -3.89
N THR A 166 5.94 10.08 -3.16
CA THR A 166 4.78 10.91 -2.84
C THR A 166 5.15 12.09 -1.93
N HIS A 167 6.02 11.87 -0.94
CA HIS A 167 6.52 12.94 -0.07
C HIS A 167 7.30 14.01 -0.84
N ILE A 168 8.22 13.62 -1.73
CA ILE A 168 8.99 14.56 -2.56
C ILE A 168 8.06 15.33 -3.50
N ALA A 169 7.11 14.65 -4.14
CA ALA A 169 6.15 15.27 -5.06
C ALA A 169 5.22 16.30 -4.38
N SER A 170 4.87 16.08 -3.11
CA SER A 170 4.10 17.02 -2.28
C SER A 170 4.95 18.22 -1.83
N LYS A 171 6.16 17.99 -1.31
CA LYS A 171 7.04 19.06 -0.78
C LYS A 171 7.47 20.07 -1.85
N ASN A 172 7.72 19.61 -3.07
CA ASN A 172 8.08 20.48 -4.20
C ASN A 172 6.98 21.48 -4.57
N GLU A 173 5.74 21.28 -4.11
CA GLU A 173 4.63 22.20 -4.35
C GLU A 173 4.57 23.35 -3.35
N ILE A 174 5.05 23.13 -2.13
CA ILE A 174 5.16 24.16 -1.07
C ILE A 174 6.27 25.14 -1.45
N ASN A 175 7.47 24.63 -1.76
CA ASN A 175 8.64 25.48 -2.11
C ASN A 175 8.42 26.32 -3.38
N ARG A 176 7.64 25.81 -4.35
CA ARG A 176 7.28 26.59 -5.56
C ARG A 176 6.31 27.75 -5.28
N LYS A 177 5.49 27.69 -4.24
CA LYS A 177 4.59 28.79 -3.87
C LYS A 177 5.36 29.92 -3.19
N GLU A 178 6.30 29.56 -2.31
CA GLU A 178 7.17 30.53 -1.61
C GLU A 178 8.06 31.31 -2.59
N ASN A 179 8.62 30.65 -3.61
CA ASN A 179 9.46 31.31 -4.62
C ASN A 179 8.67 32.18 -5.63
N LYS A 180 7.34 32.06 -5.71
CA LYS A 180 6.51 32.94 -6.56
C LYS A 180 5.99 34.17 -5.82
N GLN A 181 6.23 34.26 -4.52
CA GLN A 181 5.84 35.39 -3.66
C GLN A 181 7.03 36.29 -3.29
N LYS A 182 8.22 35.98 -3.80
CA LYS A 182 9.42 36.84 -3.78
C LYS A 182 9.65 37.39 -5.18
#